data_AF-F4LJC9-F1
#
_entry.id   AF-F4LJC9-F1
#
_cell.length_a   1.000
_cell.length_b   1.000
_cell.length_c   1.000
_cell.angle_alpha   90.00
_cell.angle_beta   90.00
_cell.angle_gamma   90.00
#
_symmetry.space_group_name_H-M   'P 1'
#
loop_
_entity.id
_entity.type
_entity.pdbx_description
1 polymer ?
#
loop_
_entity_poly.entity_id
_entity_poly.type
_entity_poly.pdbx_seq_one_letter_code
_entity_poly.pdbx_strand_id
1 'polypeptide(L)'
;MNLMKKLRYTAAVLLLITPAVLFSQAWRVVSAETAKTVLADGSGRTCDVFSDAELSGDSVELIGNCLSAIWALPGLTGTEAKVKSDAAGFLHFIIYPESLSYKNVELRDLLPSGLSFKYDTTLFYDVTMKVGNLAPRVAGTYVSPENFLEQLYAASVMPELYLYDSNLLDRVARLEQTLMAISKKGLFSKPAQVDSDIVLAVRNLYNQNPEISVKEATSLLKQQGIAASAADIQAVFMVYLGKFE
;
A
#
# COMPACT_ATOMS: atom_id res chain seq x y z
N MET A 1 16.34 9.04 44.92
CA MET A 1 14.97 9.58 44.75
C MET A 1 15.08 10.82 43.85
N ASN A 2 15.49 10.72 42.58
CA ASN A 2 14.79 10.19 41.40
C ASN A 2 13.35 10.72 41.25
N LEU A 3 13.18 11.89 40.65
CA LEU A 3 12.36 12.09 39.44
C LEU A 3 12.44 13.57 39.01
N MET A 4 13.19 13.86 37.95
CA MET A 4 12.80 14.82 36.91
C MET A 4 13.86 14.75 35.80
N LYS A 5 13.77 13.65 35.05
CA LYS A 5 14.51 13.43 33.82
C LYS A 5 13.74 14.10 32.67
N LYS A 6 14.48 14.88 31.88
CA LYS A 6 14.39 14.96 30.42
C LYS A 6 13.09 15.53 29.85
N LEU A 7 13.10 16.85 29.67
CA LEU A 7 12.43 17.53 28.57
C LEU A 7 12.94 16.90 27.26
N ARG A 8 12.14 16.01 26.66
CA ARG A 8 12.37 15.49 25.31
C ARG A 8 11.54 16.32 24.34
N TYR A 9 12.24 16.94 23.40
CA TYR A 9 11.73 17.53 22.18
C TYR A 9 10.64 16.66 21.57
N THR A 10 9.41 17.17 21.54
CA THR A 10 8.36 16.66 20.66
C THR A 10 8.25 17.71 19.56
N ALA A 11 8.82 17.41 18.40
CA ALA A 11 8.60 18.20 17.21
C ALA A 11 7.11 18.06 16.86
N ALA A 12 6.31 19.05 17.23
CA ALA A 12 4.97 19.21 16.69
C ALA A 12 5.14 19.47 15.19
N VAL A 13 4.85 18.46 14.38
CA VAL A 13 4.63 18.64 12.94
C VAL A 13 3.32 19.42 12.85
N LEU A 14 3.45 20.74 12.82
CA LEU A 14 2.36 21.68 12.59
C LEU A 14 1.90 21.48 11.14
N LEU A 15 0.76 20.82 10.96
CA LEU A 15 0.10 20.72 9.67
C LEU A 15 -0.36 22.14 9.30
N LEU A 16 0.44 22.84 8.49
CA LEU A 16 0.10 24.15 7.94
C LEU A 16 -1.03 23.97 6.92
N ILE A 17 -2.26 23.98 7.42
CA ILE A 17 -3.46 24.16 6.60
C ILE A 17 -3.41 25.61 6.13
N THR A 18 -3.10 25.80 4.84
CA THR A 18 -3.18 27.12 4.18
C THR A 18 -4.65 27.59 4.16
N PRO A 19 -4.93 28.89 4.36
CA PRO A 19 -6.29 29.40 4.41
C PRO A 19 -6.81 29.62 2.99
N ALA A 20 -7.07 28.54 2.27
CA ALA A 20 -7.89 28.59 1.06
C ALA A 20 -9.35 28.34 1.48
N VAL A 21 -10.05 29.43 1.84
CA VAL A 21 -11.51 29.55 1.94
C VAL A 21 -12.21 28.27 2.44
N LEU A 22 -12.06 27.96 3.74
CA LEU A 22 -12.93 27.02 4.43
C LEU A 22 -14.29 27.69 4.65
N PHE A 23 -15.19 27.58 3.67
CA PHE A 23 -16.61 27.46 4.05
C PHE A 23 -16.71 26.11 4.76
N SER A 24 -16.60 26.10 6.09
CA SER A 24 -16.92 24.90 6.84
C SER A 24 -18.40 24.62 6.60
N GLN A 25 -18.68 23.66 5.72
CA GLN A 25 -19.99 23.04 5.65
C GLN A 25 -20.12 22.23 6.94
N ALA A 26 -20.51 22.91 8.02
CA ALA A 26 -20.60 22.30 9.33
C ALA A 26 -21.64 21.18 9.25
N TRP A 27 -21.16 19.94 9.37
CA TRP A 27 -22.01 18.76 9.50
C TRP A 27 -22.80 18.88 10.80
N ARG A 28 -24.10 18.60 10.74
CA ARG A 28 -25.01 18.71 11.88
C ARG A 28 -25.82 17.45 12.05
N VAL A 29 -26.12 17.10 13.29
CA VAL A 29 -27.05 16.02 13.61
C VAL A 29 -28.45 16.42 13.16
N VAL A 30 -29.06 15.58 12.32
CA VAL A 30 -30.44 15.75 11.83
C VAL A 30 -31.38 14.77 12.50
N SER A 31 -30.90 13.56 12.81
CA SER A 31 -31.62 12.60 13.65
C SER A 31 -30.63 11.77 14.47
N ALA A 32 -31.08 11.30 15.62
CA ALA A 32 -30.33 10.39 16.48
C ALA A 32 -31.27 9.31 17.01
N GLU A 33 -30.98 8.07 16.67
CA GLU A 33 -31.61 6.85 17.17
C GLU A 33 -30.56 6.03 17.93
N THR A 34 -31.00 5.06 18.74
CA THR A 34 -30.13 4.35 19.70
C THR A 34 -28.85 3.75 19.10
N ALA A 35 -28.85 3.36 17.82
CA ALA A 35 -27.69 2.77 17.14
C ALA A 35 -27.25 3.53 15.88
N LYS A 36 -27.91 4.66 15.56
CA LYS A 36 -27.73 5.37 14.30
C LYS A 36 -27.94 6.87 14.48
N THR A 37 -26.91 7.66 14.17
CA THR A 37 -27.00 9.12 14.09
C THR A 37 -26.84 9.55 12.63
N VAL A 38 -27.74 10.41 12.14
CA VAL A 38 -27.65 10.96 10.79
C VAL A 38 -27.09 12.36 10.86
N LEU A 39 -25.97 12.58 10.16
CA LEU A 39 -25.41 13.90 9.95
C LEU A 39 -25.78 14.41 8.55
N ALA A 40 -25.97 15.71 8.40
CA ALA A 40 -26.08 16.35 7.09
C ALA A 40 -25.24 17.62 6.99
N ASP A 41 -24.79 17.91 5.77
CA ASP A 41 -24.12 19.16 5.45
C ASP A 41 -25.07 20.18 4.79
N GLY A 42 -24.60 21.42 4.62
CA GLY A 42 -25.38 22.48 3.97
C GLY A 42 -25.57 22.31 2.46
N SER A 43 -24.99 21.28 1.84
CA SER A 43 -25.10 20.96 0.42
C SER A 43 -26.04 19.79 0.12
N GLY A 44 -26.69 19.24 1.15
CA GLY A 44 -27.64 18.13 1.02
C GLY A 44 -26.99 16.76 1.08
N ARG A 45 -25.69 16.66 1.41
CA ARG A 45 -25.06 15.37 1.69
C ARG A 45 -25.45 14.87 3.07
N THR A 46 -25.54 13.55 3.20
CA THR A 46 -25.90 12.86 4.43
C THR A 46 -24.86 11.81 4.78
N CYS A 47 -24.74 11.55 6.08
CA CYS A 47 -23.86 10.53 6.60
C CYS A 47 -24.56 9.74 7.70
N ASP A 48 -24.69 8.44 7.48
CA ASP A 48 -25.17 7.49 8.48
C ASP A 48 -24.01 7.10 9.40
N VAL A 49 -24.07 7.49 10.68
CA VAL A 49 -23.07 7.14 11.69
C VAL A 49 -23.62 6.03 12.59
N PHE A 50 -22.98 4.86 12.53
CA PHE A 50 -23.28 3.70 13.36
C PHE A 50 -22.34 3.67 14.57
N SER A 51 -22.91 3.62 15.76
CA SER A 51 -22.16 3.62 17.02
C SER A 51 -22.94 2.86 18.09
N ASP A 52 -22.23 2.18 18.99
CA ASP A 52 -22.81 1.49 20.14
C ASP A 52 -23.17 2.45 21.29
N ALA A 53 -22.71 3.70 21.20
CA ALA A 53 -22.96 4.76 22.17
C ALA A 53 -23.33 6.09 21.48
N GLU A 54 -23.99 6.98 22.23
CA GLU A 54 -24.31 8.33 21.76
C GLU A 54 -23.02 9.11 21.42
N LEU A 55 -23.04 9.83 20.29
CA LEU A 55 -21.89 10.60 19.83
C LEU A 55 -21.75 11.89 20.63
N SER A 56 -20.56 12.13 21.18
CA SER A 56 -20.24 13.43 21.79
C SER A 56 -20.16 14.54 20.72
N GLY A 57 -20.31 15.81 21.14
CA GLY A 57 -20.14 16.96 20.25
C GLY A 57 -18.78 16.97 19.54
N ASP A 58 -17.71 16.66 20.28
CA ASP A 58 -16.35 16.53 19.73
C ASP A 58 -16.25 15.42 18.67
N SER A 59 -16.96 14.30 18.86
CA SER A 59 -17.00 13.21 17.88
C SER A 59 -17.69 13.64 16.59
N VAL A 60 -18.79 14.38 16.70
CA VAL A 60 -19.53 14.93 15.55
C VAL A 60 -18.65 15.92 14.78
N GLU A 61 -17.95 16.80 15.49
CA GLU A 61 -17.02 17.77 14.86
C GLU A 61 -15.88 17.04 14.14
N LEU A 62 -15.26 16.04 14.77
CA LEU A 62 -14.21 15.23 14.17
C LEU A 62 -14.68 14.51 12.90
N ILE A 63 -15.85 13.85 12.96
CA ILE A 63 -16.46 13.19 11.80
C ILE A 63 -16.71 14.20 10.69
N GLY A 64 -17.28 15.36 11.03
CA GLY A 64 -17.54 16.43 10.07
C GLY A 64 -16.28 16.97 9.38
N ASN A 65 -15.18 17.11 10.13
CA ASN A 65 -13.88 17.52 9.58
C ASN A 65 -13.32 16.48 8.61
N CYS A 66 -13.39 15.19 8.96
CA CYS A 66 -12.95 14.10 8.08
C CYS A 66 -13.81 14.05 6.81
N LEU A 67 -15.14 14.11 6.94
CA LEU A 67 -16.06 14.11 5.80
C LEU A 67 -15.79 15.32 4.89
N SER A 68 -15.60 16.50 5.45
CA SER A 68 -15.31 17.72 4.67
C SER A 68 -13.99 17.57 3.89
N ALA A 69 -12.96 16.98 4.49
CA ALA A 69 -11.68 16.73 3.82
C ALA A 69 -11.80 15.69 2.69
N ILE A 70 -12.63 14.66 2.86
CA ILE A 70 -12.86 13.63 1.84
C ILE A 70 -13.74 14.18 0.70
N TRP A 71 -14.83 14.89 1.03
CA TRP A 71 -15.71 15.49 0.02
C TRP A 71 -15.09 16.67 -0.74
N ALA A 72 -13.94 17.18 -0.29
CA ALA A 72 -13.13 18.14 -1.04
C ALA A 72 -12.33 17.51 -2.19
N LEU A 73 -12.40 16.18 -2.38
CA LEU A 73 -11.74 15.49 -3.49
C LEU A 73 -12.21 16.02 -4.86
N PRO A 74 -11.28 16.49 -5.72
CA PRO A 74 -11.63 16.91 -7.08
C PRO A 74 -12.31 15.79 -7.87
N GLY A 75 -13.41 16.13 -8.55
CA GLY A 75 -14.16 15.18 -9.39
C GLY A 75 -15.05 14.19 -8.62
N LEU A 76 -15.03 14.23 -7.27
CA LEU A 76 -15.94 13.44 -6.45
C LEU A 76 -17.33 14.09 -6.40
N THR A 77 -18.35 13.33 -6.76
CA THR A 77 -19.76 13.70 -6.54
C THR A 77 -20.48 12.57 -5.81
N GLY A 78 -21.58 12.91 -5.14
CA GLY A 78 -22.38 11.99 -4.36
C GLY A 78 -23.00 12.66 -3.15
N THR A 79 -23.91 11.92 -2.51
CA THR A 79 -24.75 12.43 -1.44
C THR A 79 -24.70 11.59 -0.17
N GLU A 80 -24.12 10.38 -0.23
CA GLU A 80 -24.18 9.43 0.87
C GLU A 80 -22.79 8.99 1.36
N ALA A 81 -22.64 9.01 2.67
CA ALA A 81 -21.50 8.46 3.40
C ALA A 81 -22.00 7.55 4.53
N LYS A 82 -21.16 6.59 4.92
CA LYS A 82 -21.38 5.78 6.13
C LYS A 82 -20.16 5.87 7.01
N VAL A 83 -20.38 6.00 8.31
CA VAL A 83 -19.34 5.98 9.32
C VAL A 83 -19.67 4.93 10.35
N LYS A 84 -18.69 4.12 10.74
CA LYS A 84 -18.81 3.23 11.88
C LYS A 84 -17.77 3.64 12.92
N SER A 85 -18.24 3.93 14.13
CA SER A 85 -17.39 4.05 15.31
C SER A 85 -17.22 2.67 15.93
N ASP A 86 -16.00 2.27 16.24
CA ASP A 86 -15.74 1.04 16.98
C ASP A 86 -15.52 1.29 18.48
N ALA A 87 -15.49 0.21 19.26
CA ALA A 87 -15.31 0.28 20.71
C ALA A 87 -13.94 0.84 21.15
N ALA A 88 -12.95 0.87 20.26
CA ALA A 88 -11.63 1.44 20.50
C ALA A 88 -11.57 2.94 20.13
N GLY A 89 -12.66 3.51 19.61
CA GLY A 89 -12.73 4.91 19.19
C GLY A 89 -12.21 5.16 17.77
N PHE A 90 -11.92 4.11 17.00
CA PHE A 90 -11.59 4.28 15.58
C PHE A 90 -12.84 4.57 14.78
N LEU A 91 -12.70 5.48 13.82
CA LEU A 91 -13.77 5.82 12.88
C LEU A 91 -13.47 5.22 11.51
N HIS A 92 -14.42 4.46 10.97
CA HIS A 92 -14.34 3.86 9.65
C HIS A 92 -15.33 4.55 8.73
N PHE A 93 -14.85 5.22 7.69
CA PHE A 93 -15.65 5.94 6.71
C PHE A 93 -15.73 5.12 5.43
N ILE A 94 -16.93 5.05 4.84
CA ILE A 94 -17.15 4.51 3.50
C ILE A 94 -17.94 5.55 2.72
N ILE A 95 -17.37 6.03 1.62
CA ILE A 95 -18.02 6.94 0.69
C ILE A 95 -18.41 6.18 -0.58
N TYR A 96 -19.67 6.29 -0.97
CA TYR A 96 -20.16 5.73 -2.23
C TYR A 96 -20.29 6.85 -3.26
N PRO A 97 -19.28 7.04 -4.15
CA PRO A 97 -19.33 8.11 -5.14
C PRO A 97 -20.42 7.85 -6.19
N GLU A 98 -21.13 8.91 -6.59
CA GLU A 98 -21.93 8.92 -7.82
C GLU A 98 -20.99 9.01 -9.03
N SER A 99 -20.01 9.91 -8.95
CA SER A 99 -18.87 10.00 -9.88
C SER A 99 -17.56 10.24 -9.12
N LEU A 100 -16.45 9.80 -9.71
CA LEU A 100 -15.09 10.16 -9.30
C LEU A 100 -14.20 10.18 -10.53
N SER A 101 -14.07 11.35 -11.16
CA SER A 101 -13.26 11.51 -12.37
C SER A 101 -11.89 12.11 -12.05
N TYR A 102 -10.82 11.50 -12.55
CA TYR A 102 -9.47 12.07 -12.42
C TYR A 102 -8.61 11.74 -13.66
N LYS A 103 -7.90 12.74 -14.20
CA LYS A 103 -7.07 12.60 -15.42
C LYS A 103 -7.80 11.90 -16.58
N ASN A 104 -9.06 12.25 -16.82
CA ASN A 104 -9.94 11.65 -17.84
C ASN A 104 -10.25 10.15 -17.65
N VAL A 105 -10.07 9.62 -16.44
CA VAL A 105 -10.49 8.26 -16.07
C VAL A 105 -11.63 8.36 -15.07
N GLU A 106 -12.72 7.62 -15.32
CA GLU A 106 -13.80 7.45 -14.35
C GLU A 106 -13.43 6.35 -13.36
N LEU A 107 -12.97 6.75 -12.17
CA LEU A 107 -12.50 5.83 -11.13
C LEU A 107 -13.66 5.14 -10.41
N ARG A 108 -14.86 5.74 -10.39
CA ARG A 108 -16.05 5.17 -9.74
C ARG A 108 -16.36 3.75 -10.24
N ASP A 109 -16.17 3.50 -11.52
CA ASP A 109 -16.45 2.18 -12.13
C ASP A 109 -15.49 1.09 -11.65
N LEU A 110 -14.34 1.49 -11.09
CA LEU A 110 -13.31 0.60 -10.57
C LEU A 110 -13.47 0.36 -9.06
N LEU A 111 -14.46 0.97 -8.39
CA LEU A 111 -14.59 1.00 -6.92
C LEU A 111 -15.82 0.20 -6.42
N PRO A 112 -15.75 -1.14 -6.39
CA PRO A 112 -16.91 -1.98 -6.03
C PRO A 112 -17.42 -1.75 -4.60
N SER A 113 -16.53 -1.33 -3.69
CA SER A 113 -16.85 -1.11 -2.27
C SER A 113 -16.87 0.37 -1.88
N GLY A 114 -16.77 1.28 -2.86
CA GLY A 114 -16.58 2.72 -2.60
C GLY A 114 -15.18 3.06 -2.10
N LEU A 115 -15.02 4.27 -1.57
CA LEU A 115 -13.79 4.75 -0.96
C LEU A 115 -13.84 4.50 0.55
N SER A 116 -12.85 3.78 1.07
CA SER A 116 -12.77 3.44 2.49
C SER A 116 -11.63 4.19 3.17
N PHE A 117 -11.94 4.82 4.30
CA PHE A 117 -11.00 5.55 5.13
C PHE A 117 -11.10 5.11 6.58
N LYS A 118 -10.00 5.23 7.32
CA LYS A 118 -9.94 5.01 8.76
C LYS A 118 -9.30 6.21 9.45
N TYR A 119 -9.90 6.67 10.54
CA TYR A 119 -9.32 7.69 11.40
C TYR A 119 -8.99 7.12 12.78
N ASP A 120 -7.80 7.47 13.27
CA ASP A 120 -7.29 7.22 14.61
C ASP A 120 -6.68 8.53 15.15
N THR A 121 -5.46 8.80 14.70
CA THR A 121 -4.71 10.05 14.94
C THR A 121 -4.53 10.86 13.66
N THR A 122 -4.54 10.16 12.53
CA THR A 122 -4.54 10.72 11.18
C THR A 122 -5.51 9.91 10.31
N LEU A 123 -5.87 10.47 9.15
CA LEU A 123 -6.74 9.80 8.20
C LEU A 123 -5.91 8.87 7.30
N PHE A 124 -6.32 7.62 7.22
CA PHE A 124 -5.77 6.61 6.32
C PHE A 124 -6.82 6.22 5.29
N TYR A 125 -6.38 5.78 4.11
CA TYR A 125 -7.24 5.16 3.11
C TYR A 125 -6.83 3.71 2.91
N ASP A 126 -7.83 2.90 2.55
CA ASP A 126 -7.65 1.49 2.21
C ASP A 126 -8.75 1.10 1.22
N VAL A 127 -8.40 1.13 -0.06
CA VAL A 127 -9.34 1.03 -1.17
C VAL A 127 -9.00 -0.19 -2.00
N THR A 128 -9.96 -1.08 -2.18
CA THR A 128 -9.85 -2.17 -3.15
C THR A 128 -10.50 -1.74 -4.44
N MET A 129 -9.76 -1.82 -5.55
CA MET A 129 -10.26 -1.51 -6.88
C MET A 129 -10.42 -2.80 -7.69
N LYS A 130 -11.21 -2.76 -8.76
CA LYS A 130 -11.36 -3.84 -9.73
C LYS A 130 -10.95 -3.35 -11.12
N VAL A 131 -9.84 -3.87 -11.64
CA VAL A 131 -9.28 -3.49 -12.94
C VAL A 131 -9.16 -4.75 -13.80
N GLY A 132 -10.13 -4.95 -14.70
CA GLY A 132 -10.28 -6.22 -15.43
C GLY A 132 -10.50 -7.40 -14.47
N ASN A 133 -9.58 -8.38 -14.51
CA ASN A 133 -9.58 -9.55 -13.63
C ASN A 133 -8.73 -9.35 -12.36
N LEU A 134 -8.14 -8.17 -12.16
CA LEU A 134 -7.27 -7.87 -11.03
C LEU A 134 -8.03 -7.09 -9.96
N ALA A 135 -7.64 -7.32 -8.70
CA ALA A 135 -8.19 -6.61 -7.54
C ALA A 135 -7.07 -5.90 -6.76
N PRO A 136 -6.47 -4.83 -7.32
CA PRO A 136 -5.43 -4.07 -6.62
C PRO A 136 -5.97 -3.40 -5.37
N ARG A 137 -5.11 -3.28 -4.35
CA ARG A 137 -5.40 -2.60 -3.09
C ARG A 137 -4.48 -1.40 -2.92
N VAL A 138 -5.09 -0.23 -2.74
CA VAL A 138 -4.42 1.06 -2.57
C VAL A 138 -4.62 1.49 -1.13
N ALA A 139 -3.55 1.45 -0.33
CA ALA A 139 -3.61 1.77 1.09
C ALA A 139 -2.46 2.69 1.50
N GLY A 140 -2.73 3.62 2.41
CA GLY A 140 -1.75 4.60 2.86
C GLY A 140 -2.33 5.70 3.73
N THR A 141 -1.49 6.66 4.10
CA THR A 141 -1.91 7.86 4.84
C THR A 141 -2.49 8.89 3.87
N TYR A 142 -3.63 9.51 4.22
CA TYR A 142 -4.22 10.59 3.45
C TYR A 142 -3.45 11.90 3.71
N VAL A 143 -2.50 12.22 2.83
CA VAL A 143 -1.67 13.44 2.93
C VAL A 143 -2.31 14.62 2.21
N SER A 144 -2.80 14.42 0.99
CA SER A 144 -3.53 15.43 0.22
C SER A 144 -4.52 14.76 -0.75
N PRO A 145 -5.57 15.49 -1.19
CA PRO A 145 -6.48 15.03 -2.24
C PRO A 145 -5.75 14.54 -3.50
N GLU A 146 -4.75 15.28 -3.96
CA GLU A 146 -3.99 14.97 -5.18
C GLU A 146 -3.17 13.70 -5.00
N ASN A 147 -2.46 13.54 -3.87
CA ASN A 147 -1.67 12.34 -3.63
C ASN A 147 -2.55 11.08 -3.61
N PHE A 148 -3.72 11.15 -2.99
CA PHE A 148 -4.67 10.05 -2.96
C PHE A 148 -5.18 9.70 -4.37
N LEU A 149 -5.61 10.70 -5.15
CA LEU A 149 -6.10 10.49 -6.51
C LEU A 149 -5.02 9.96 -7.46
N GLU A 150 -3.77 10.41 -7.31
CA GLU A 150 -2.62 9.86 -8.04
C GLU A 150 -2.40 8.37 -7.75
N GLN A 151 -2.57 7.93 -6.50
CA GLN A 151 -2.43 6.51 -6.16
C GLN A 151 -3.55 5.65 -6.78
N LEU A 152 -4.81 6.12 -6.73
CA LEU A 152 -5.92 5.43 -7.40
C LEU A 152 -5.73 5.37 -8.92
N TYR A 153 -5.27 6.46 -9.53
CA TYR A 153 -4.96 6.51 -10.96
C TYR A 153 -3.79 5.59 -11.32
N ALA A 154 -2.70 5.60 -10.55
CA ALA A 154 -1.57 4.71 -10.78
C ALA A 154 -2.00 3.23 -10.70
N ALA A 155 -2.90 2.87 -9.78
CA ALA A 155 -3.46 1.52 -9.68
C ALA A 155 -4.42 1.15 -10.82
N SER A 156 -5.07 2.12 -11.47
CA SER A 156 -5.89 1.87 -12.67
C SER A 156 -5.03 1.63 -13.92
N VAL A 157 -3.86 2.26 -13.99
CA VAL A 157 -2.91 2.13 -15.11
C VAL A 157 -1.98 0.92 -14.95
N MET A 158 -1.48 0.66 -13.73
CA MET A 158 -0.52 -0.41 -13.40
C MET A 158 -1.02 -1.26 -12.21
N PRO A 159 -2.17 -1.95 -12.34
CA PRO A 159 -2.79 -2.70 -11.25
C PRO A 159 -1.87 -3.77 -10.64
N GLU A 160 -0.96 -4.34 -11.41
CA GLU A 160 -0.01 -5.36 -10.97
C GLU A 160 1.01 -4.88 -9.93
N LEU A 161 1.22 -3.56 -9.79
CA LEU A 161 2.07 -2.98 -8.74
C LEU A 161 1.35 -2.87 -7.39
N TYR A 162 0.03 -2.99 -7.39
CA TYR A 162 -0.86 -2.82 -6.24
C TYR A 162 -1.53 -4.14 -5.82
N LEU A 163 -1.10 -5.27 -6.38
CA LEU A 163 -1.50 -6.59 -5.90
C LEU A 163 -0.76 -6.92 -4.62
N TYR A 164 -1.49 -7.37 -3.59
CA TYR A 164 -0.91 -7.81 -2.32
C TYR A 164 0.20 -8.87 -2.55
N ASP A 165 1.28 -8.71 -1.80
CA ASP A 165 2.64 -9.23 -2.01
C ASP A 165 2.76 -10.78 -2.01
N SER A 166 2.38 -11.38 -3.14
CA SER A 166 2.79 -12.72 -3.57
C SER A 166 3.36 -12.66 -5.00
N ASN A 167 2.74 -11.82 -5.84
CA ASN A 167 3.19 -11.60 -7.21
C ASN A 167 4.50 -10.82 -7.33
N LEU A 168 4.89 -9.98 -6.36
CA LEU A 168 6.17 -9.25 -6.42
C LEU A 168 7.34 -10.20 -6.19
N LEU A 169 7.29 -11.05 -5.16
CA LEU A 169 8.27 -12.11 -4.96
C LEU A 169 8.36 -13.04 -6.17
N ASP A 170 7.22 -13.44 -6.75
CA ASP A 170 7.21 -14.28 -7.95
C ASP A 170 7.74 -13.54 -9.20
N ARG A 171 7.51 -12.24 -9.32
CA ARG A 171 8.06 -11.40 -10.41
C ARG A 171 9.57 -11.22 -10.26
N VAL A 172 10.05 -10.99 -9.03
CA VAL A 172 11.49 -10.91 -8.72
C VAL A 172 12.15 -12.26 -8.98
N ALA A 173 11.57 -13.36 -8.52
CA ALA A 173 12.07 -14.70 -8.80
C ALA A 173 12.13 -15.00 -10.31
N ARG A 174 11.12 -14.59 -11.09
CA ARG A 174 11.16 -14.70 -12.56
C ARG A 174 12.24 -13.84 -13.19
N LEU A 175 12.48 -12.62 -12.68
CA LEU A 175 13.54 -11.75 -13.16
C LEU A 175 14.93 -12.32 -12.82
N GLU A 176 15.13 -12.83 -11.62
CA GLU A 176 16.36 -13.51 -11.19
C GLU A 176 16.64 -14.72 -12.09
N GLN A 177 15.65 -15.60 -12.30
CA GLN A 177 15.78 -16.75 -13.19
C GLN A 177 16.09 -16.33 -14.63
N THR A 178 15.47 -15.26 -15.12
CA THR A 178 15.72 -14.73 -16.48
C THR A 178 17.14 -14.17 -16.60
N LEU A 179 17.60 -13.42 -15.60
CA LEU A 179 18.94 -12.85 -15.57
C LEU A 179 20.01 -13.94 -15.51
N MET A 180 19.78 -15.00 -14.72
CA MET A 180 20.66 -16.18 -14.67
C MET A 180 20.70 -16.95 -15.99
N ALA A 181 19.54 -17.09 -16.66
CA ALA A 181 19.47 -17.73 -17.96
C ALA A 181 20.19 -16.91 -19.05
N ILE A 182 20.14 -15.57 -18.95
CA ILE A 182 20.88 -14.65 -19.82
C ILE A 182 22.38 -14.68 -19.51
N SER A 183 22.79 -14.68 -18.24
CA SER A 183 24.21 -14.70 -17.86
C SER A 183 24.91 -16.01 -18.25
N LYS A 184 24.17 -17.13 -18.28
CA LYS A 184 24.64 -18.42 -18.83
C LYS A 184 24.84 -18.44 -20.34
N LYS A 185 24.36 -17.43 -21.07
CA LYS A 185 24.40 -17.42 -22.54
C LYS A 185 25.82 -17.15 -23.04
N GLY A 186 26.55 -18.21 -23.38
CA GLY A 186 27.60 -18.15 -24.39
C GLY A 186 27.00 -17.82 -25.77
N LEU A 187 27.79 -17.26 -26.68
CA LEU A 187 27.37 -16.70 -27.99
C LEU A 187 26.49 -17.63 -28.86
N PHE A 188 26.46 -18.94 -28.58
CA PHE A 188 25.71 -19.96 -29.32
C PHE A 188 24.84 -20.89 -28.46
N SER A 189 24.67 -20.62 -27.17
CA SER A 189 23.94 -21.50 -26.24
C SER A 189 22.48 -21.04 -26.02
N LYS A 190 21.55 -21.98 -25.87
CA LYS A 190 20.18 -21.67 -25.44
C LYS A 190 20.16 -21.26 -23.97
N PRO A 191 19.36 -20.25 -23.57
CA PRO A 191 19.16 -19.92 -22.16
C PRO A 191 18.61 -21.15 -21.42
N ALA A 192 19.28 -21.57 -20.36
CA ALA A 192 18.86 -22.69 -19.53
C ALA A 192 18.84 -22.25 -18.07
N GLN A 193 17.72 -22.48 -17.39
CA GLN A 193 17.59 -22.18 -15.96
C GLN A 193 18.66 -22.92 -15.15
N VAL A 194 19.06 -22.32 -14.03
CA VAL A 194 19.89 -23.00 -13.03
C VAL A 194 18.95 -23.68 -12.05
N ASP A 195 19.27 -24.91 -11.70
CA ASP A 195 18.53 -25.67 -10.71
C ASP A 195 18.57 -24.97 -9.33
N SER A 196 17.43 -24.95 -8.63
CA SER A 196 17.32 -24.36 -7.29
C SER A 196 18.27 -25.00 -6.27
N ASP A 197 18.58 -26.29 -6.41
CA ASP A 197 19.49 -27.00 -5.51
C ASP A 197 20.92 -26.47 -5.63
N ILE A 198 21.32 -26.08 -6.85
CA ILE A 198 22.62 -25.45 -7.12
C ILE A 198 22.66 -24.05 -6.49
N VAL A 199 21.58 -23.26 -6.62
CA VAL A 199 21.49 -21.92 -6.02
C VAL A 199 21.67 -21.99 -4.50
N LEU A 200 20.95 -22.91 -3.85
CA LEU A 200 21.01 -23.10 -2.40
C LEU A 200 22.40 -23.54 -1.95
N ALA A 201 23.00 -24.53 -2.64
CA ALA A 201 24.31 -25.04 -2.26
C ALA A 201 25.42 -23.99 -2.44
N VAL A 202 25.40 -23.21 -3.52
CA VAL A 202 26.37 -22.11 -3.74
C VAL A 202 26.23 -21.02 -2.68
N ARG A 203 24.99 -20.60 -2.35
CA ARG A 203 24.76 -19.59 -1.29
C ARG A 203 25.25 -20.08 0.07
N ASN A 204 25.06 -21.35 0.39
CA ASN A 204 25.55 -21.94 1.63
C ASN A 204 27.08 -21.92 1.70
N LEU A 205 27.78 -22.25 0.61
CA LEU A 205 29.24 -22.16 0.54
C LEU A 205 29.72 -20.71 0.72
N TYR A 206 29.06 -19.75 0.07
CA TYR A 206 29.39 -18.33 0.20
C TYR A 206 29.17 -17.79 1.60
N ASN A 207 28.08 -18.18 2.28
CA ASN A 207 27.82 -17.78 3.66
C ASN A 207 28.89 -18.29 4.64
N GLN A 208 29.54 -19.42 4.33
CA GLN A 208 30.64 -19.99 5.13
C GLN A 208 31.99 -19.36 4.79
N ASN A 209 32.21 -19.01 3.53
CA ASN A 209 33.41 -18.33 3.05
C ASN A 209 33.05 -17.30 1.96
N PRO A 210 32.88 -16.01 2.31
CA PRO A 210 32.52 -14.97 1.34
C PRO A 210 33.59 -14.74 0.24
N GLU A 211 34.83 -15.18 0.46
CA GLU A 211 35.92 -15.07 -0.52
C GLU A 211 36.08 -16.30 -1.41
N ILE A 212 35.16 -17.27 -1.33
CA ILE A 212 35.21 -18.48 -2.16
C ILE A 212 35.16 -18.12 -3.65
N SER A 213 36.10 -18.66 -4.41
CA SER A 213 36.13 -18.50 -5.88
C SER A 213 35.18 -19.47 -6.58
N VAL A 214 34.79 -19.17 -7.82
CA VAL A 214 33.96 -20.08 -8.65
C VAL A 214 34.61 -21.45 -8.82
N LYS A 215 35.94 -21.49 -8.94
CA LYS A 215 36.72 -22.74 -9.09
C LYS A 215 36.67 -23.60 -7.83
N GLU A 216 36.77 -22.98 -6.65
CA GLU A 216 36.68 -23.67 -5.36
C GLU A 216 35.25 -24.16 -5.10
N ALA A 217 34.25 -23.31 -5.36
CA ALA A 217 32.83 -23.67 -5.24
C ALA A 217 32.49 -24.87 -6.15
N THR A 218 32.99 -24.88 -7.39
CA THR A 218 32.81 -26.02 -8.32
C THR A 218 33.38 -27.32 -7.74
N SER A 219 34.55 -27.24 -7.12
CA SER A 219 35.23 -28.41 -6.55
C SER A 219 34.48 -28.96 -5.33
N LEU A 220 33.98 -28.08 -4.46
CA LEU A 220 33.24 -28.46 -3.26
C LEU A 220 31.86 -29.04 -3.59
N LEU A 221 31.13 -28.45 -4.53
CA LEU A 221 29.83 -28.99 -4.96
C LEU A 221 29.97 -30.37 -5.61
N LYS A 222 31.04 -30.60 -6.38
CA LYS A 222 31.35 -31.92 -6.94
C LYS A 222 31.63 -32.96 -5.84
N GLN A 223 32.32 -32.58 -4.77
CA GLN A 223 32.55 -33.46 -3.61
C GLN A 223 31.24 -33.78 -2.87
N GLN A 224 30.27 -32.86 -2.90
CA GLN A 224 28.92 -33.05 -2.34
C GLN A 224 27.97 -33.84 -3.28
N GLY A 225 28.44 -34.27 -4.46
CA GLY A 225 27.63 -35.00 -5.43
C GLY A 225 26.65 -34.12 -6.23
N ILE A 226 26.77 -32.79 -6.15
CA ILE A 226 25.92 -31.83 -6.87
C ILE A 226 26.58 -31.51 -8.22
N ALA A 227 25.92 -31.88 -9.32
CA ALA A 227 26.42 -31.64 -10.67
C ALA A 227 26.09 -30.22 -11.15
N ALA A 228 26.95 -29.25 -10.81
CA ALA A 228 26.84 -27.86 -11.27
C ALA A 228 27.97 -27.50 -12.25
N SER A 229 27.65 -26.78 -13.34
CA SER A 229 28.67 -26.24 -14.23
C SER A 229 29.25 -24.93 -13.68
N ALA A 230 30.46 -24.55 -14.13
CA ALA A 230 31.05 -23.26 -13.77
C ALA A 230 30.13 -22.08 -14.17
N ALA A 231 29.39 -22.20 -15.27
CA ALA A 231 28.43 -21.19 -15.71
C ALA A 231 27.21 -21.08 -14.78
N ASP A 232 26.74 -22.19 -14.19
CA ASP A 232 25.67 -22.17 -13.18
C ASP A 232 26.12 -21.42 -11.93
N ILE A 233 27.33 -21.70 -11.46
CA ILE A 233 27.90 -21.09 -10.25
C ILE A 233 28.17 -19.60 -10.49
N GLN A 234 28.74 -19.23 -11.64
CA GLN A 234 28.96 -17.83 -12.03
C GLN A 234 27.63 -17.04 -12.05
N ALA A 235 26.55 -17.63 -12.59
CA ALA A 235 25.25 -16.98 -12.63
C ALA A 235 24.71 -16.69 -11.21
N VAL A 236 24.90 -17.62 -10.26
CA VAL A 236 24.52 -17.41 -8.87
C VAL A 236 25.36 -16.30 -8.22
N PHE A 237 26.67 -16.28 -8.47
CA PHE A 237 27.57 -15.22 -7.98
C PHE A 237 27.16 -13.82 -8.47
N MET A 238 26.84 -13.69 -9.75
CA MET A 238 26.43 -12.41 -10.33
C MET A 238 25.07 -11.95 -9.81
N VAL A 239 24.07 -12.84 -9.79
CA VAL A 239 22.67 -12.46 -9.55
C VAL A 239 22.34 -12.34 -8.07
N TYR A 240 22.81 -13.28 -7.24
CA TYR A 240 22.48 -13.29 -5.80
C TYR A 240 23.55 -12.66 -4.92
N LEU A 241 24.82 -12.65 -5.37
CA LEU A 241 25.95 -12.25 -4.53
C LEU A 241 26.65 -10.97 -5.02
N GLY A 242 26.24 -10.43 -6.19
CA GLY A 242 26.81 -9.21 -6.77
C GLY A 242 28.29 -9.32 -7.13
N LYS A 243 28.84 -10.53 -7.30
CA LYS A 243 30.23 -10.77 -7.68
C LYS A 243 30.35 -10.95 -9.19
N PHE A 244 31.18 -10.10 -9.80
CA PHE A 244 31.49 -10.10 -11.22
C PHE A 244 32.97 -10.45 -11.38
N GLU A 245 33.27 -11.75 -11.48
CA GLU A 245 34.60 -12.27 -11.84
C GLU A 245 34.71 -12.54 -13.34
#